data_AF-A0A9X3EPZ5-F1
#
_entry.id   AF-A0A9X3EPZ5-F1
#
_cell.length_a   1.000
_cell.length_b   1.000
_cell.length_c   1.000
_cell.angle_alpha   90.00
_cell.angle_beta   90.00
_cell.angle_gamma   90.00
#
_symmetry.space_group_name_H-M   'P 1'
#
loop_
_entity.id
_entity.type
_entity.pdbx_description
1 polymer ?
#
loop_
_entity_poly.entity_id
_entity_poly.type
_entity_poly.pdbx_seq_one_letter_code
_entity_poly.pdbx_strand_id
1 'polypeptide(L)'
;MVELDGLGIEGIDVDQGVIEIQRCSEADPCPANKDGFGVFVGGRAAAIDDLAAPEGHLRARVGDRGSLVAWGNVVLAPDFSRLESSSLRVDVDDVQYKMFDNSGRPQLYAAISGKGIVLEGRDVQTLRGDVQVARGRWVRDAQQGVKVLSFADPTSAPSAPPPEILRDMNLDLRLRTTTPFRVDNNIMKGVEGSVSLAIGGTIADLEMSGRVDVTAGVLDVAILNGAYDITFGRVLLENNLSSSKVDVRAQRQEPVYIDNQPRQMSLILGGTLDAITFRCSVLGDTRARSRTQRECVDYAILGSGNREVADANVRRYGSGGLLGRPLGLVGNLTEINLNRYVEKSVPRLAPYLPQVGAQLGQLGVEVNAETPRPWFRTDWGNLTIGAGYTRGYPGLLLRNSYDWRVRFRLLDSAVLEFRDNRRSYFNERIIFDPLRQRSLELRLEYQLPSLR
;
A
#
# COMPACT_ATOMS: atom_id res chain seq x y z
N MET A 1 13.89 -26.11 22.11
CA MET A 1 13.71 -25.22 20.95
C MET A 1 12.33 -25.44 20.36
N VAL A 2 11.46 -24.44 20.44
CA VAL A 2 10.16 -24.43 19.75
C VAL A 2 10.31 -23.49 18.55
N GLU A 3 10.20 -24.02 17.33
CA GLU A 3 10.15 -23.22 16.10
C GLU A 3 8.71 -22.76 15.85
N LEU A 4 8.52 -21.45 15.81
CA LEU A 4 7.23 -20.82 15.55
C LEU A 4 7.22 -20.27 14.11
N ASP A 5 7.21 -21.18 13.15
CA ASP A 5 7.21 -20.83 11.73
C ASP A 5 6.02 -19.91 11.40
N GLY A 6 6.33 -18.77 10.76
CA GLY A 6 5.34 -17.81 10.29
C GLY A 6 4.84 -16.79 11.33
N LEU A 7 5.20 -16.89 12.61
CA LEU A 7 4.79 -15.90 13.63
C LEU A 7 5.71 -14.66 13.70
N GLY A 8 6.82 -14.66 12.97
CA GLY A 8 7.74 -13.51 12.93
C GLY A 8 8.60 -13.33 14.18
N ILE A 9 8.50 -14.25 15.13
CA ILE A 9 9.31 -14.29 16.36
C ILE A 9 10.39 -15.36 16.17
N GLU A 10 11.60 -15.09 16.65
CA GLU A 10 12.71 -16.03 16.59
C GLU A 10 12.48 -17.23 17.54
N GLY A 11 13.29 -18.29 17.39
CA GLY A 11 13.15 -19.52 18.18
C GLY A 11 13.17 -19.27 19.68
N ILE A 12 12.30 -19.98 20.40
CA ILE A 12 12.19 -19.91 21.86
C ILE A 12 12.95 -21.08 22.48
N ASP A 13 13.89 -20.76 23.38
CA ASP A 13 14.65 -21.71 24.18
C ASP A 13 14.30 -21.53 25.66
N VAL A 14 13.71 -22.56 26.26
CA VAL A 14 13.29 -22.52 27.66
C VAL A 14 14.49 -22.85 28.54
N ASP A 15 14.95 -21.88 29.32
CA ASP A 15 16.10 -22.06 30.21
C ASP A 15 15.70 -22.78 31.50
N GLN A 16 14.57 -22.38 32.08
CA GLN A 16 14.08 -22.87 33.37
C GLN A 16 12.58 -22.64 33.52
N GLY A 17 11.96 -23.38 34.43
CA GLY A 17 10.56 -23.21 34.81
C GLY A 17 9.85 -24.53 35.03
N VAL A 18 8.72 -24.45 35.71
CA VAL A 18 7.83 -25.59 35.96
C VAL A 18 6.54 -25.36 35.19
N ILE A 19 6.19 -26.31 34.33
CA ILE A 19 4.89 -26.35 33.67
C ILE A 19 4.19 -27.62 34.15
N GLU A 20 3.10 -27.46 34.87
CA GLU A 20 2.26 -28.56 35.30
C GLU A 20 1.01 -28.61 34.43
N ILE A 21 0.68 -29.80 33.95
CA ILE A 21 -0.52 -30.04 33.14
C ILE A 21 -1.38 -31.03 33.90
N GLN A 22 -2.64 -30.68 34.12
CA GLN A 22 -3.59 -31.50 34.85
C GLN A 22 -4.92 -31.56 34.12
N ARG A 23 -5.51 -32.75 34.06
CA ARG A 23 -6.90 -32.91 33.66
C ARG A 23 -7.81 -32.52 34.84
N CYS A 24 -8.70 -31.58 34.60
CA CYS A 24 -9.67 -31.11 35.60
C CYS A 24 -10.68 -32.23 35.91
N SER A 25 -11.02 -32.41 37.19
CA SER A 25 -12.06 -33.33 37.65
C SER A 25 -12.72 -32.82 38.93
N GLU A 26 -13.82 -33.43 39.37
CA GLU A 26 -14.47 -33.04 40.63
C GLU A 26 -13.55 -33.16 41.85
N ALA A 27 -12.68 -34.18 41.88
CA ALA A 27 -11.72 -34.38 42.96
C ALA A 27 -10.54 -33.39 42.88
N ASP A 28 -10.31 -32.80 41.71
CA ASP A 28 -9.16 -31.99 41.38
C ASP A 28 -9.59 -30.86 40.42
N PRO A 29 -10.30 -29.86 40.95
CA PRO A 29 -10.89 -28.82 40.12
C PRO A 29 -9.81 -27.88 39.57
N CYS A 30 -10.00 -27.45 38.32
CA CYS A 30 -9.25 -26.35 37.74
C CYS A 30 -9.80 -25.00 38.21
N PRO A 31 -9.04 -23.91 38.02
CA PRO A 31 -9.50 -22.56 38.31
C PRO A 31 -10.91 -22.29 37.74
N ALA A 32 -11.75 -21.64 38.54
CA ALA A 32 -13.16 -21.39 38.25
C ALA A 32 -14.05 -22.64 38.05
N ASN A 33 -13.61 -23.81 38.55
CA ASN A 33 -14.33 -25.09 38.44
C ASN A 33 -14.69 -25.46 36.99
N LYS A 34 -13.80 -25.13 36.06
CA LYS A 34 -13.94 -25.45 34.64
C LYS A 34 -13.45 -26.87 34.35
N ASP A 35 -14.15 -27.56 33.46
CA ASP A 35 -13.71 -28.85 32.93
C ASP A 35 -12.67 -28.67 31.82
N GLY A 36 -11.76 -29.64 31.67
CA GLY A 36 -10.75 -29.64 30.61
C GLY A 36 -9.34 -29.92 31.11
N PHE A 37 -8.38 -29.15 30.62
CA PHE A 37 -6.96 -29.28 30.96
C PHE A 37 -6.41 -27.96 31.50
N GLY A 38 -6.02 -27.95 32.78
CA GLY A 38 -5.29 -26.85 33.38
C GLY A 38 -3.80 -26.94 33.05
N VAL A 39 -3.25 -25.84 32.53
CA VAL A 39 -1.82 -25.62 32.31
C VAL A 39 -1.38 -24.54 33.29
N PHE A 40 -0.48 -24.90 34.21
CA PHE A 40 0.01 -24.04 35.28
C PHE A 40 1.49 -23.76 35.08
N VAL A 41 1.81 -22.51 34.76
CA VAL A 41 3.17 -22.01 34.57
C VAL A 41 3.64 -21.43 35.90
N GLY A 42 4.69 -22.00 36.48
CA GLY A 42 5.10 -21.69 37.86
C GLY A 42 4.70 -22.74 38.90
N GLY A 43 4.00 -23.79 38.48
CA GLY A 43 3.43 -24.83 39.36
C GLY A 43 2.05 -24.46 39.90
N ARG A 44 1.17 -25.45 40.12
CA ARG A 44 -0.25 -25.26 40.48
C ARG A 44 -0.46 -24.46 41.76
N ALA A 45 0.37 -24.67 42.78
CA ALA A 45 0.24 -23.99 44.07
C ALA A 45 0.59 -22.49 43.98
N ALA A 46 1.50 -22.12 43.09
CA ALA A 46 2.03 -20.76 42.97
C ALA A 46 1.35 -19.96 41.85
N ALA A 47 0.81 -20.64 40.83
CA ALA A 47 0.09 -20.03 39.71
C ALA A 47 -1.27 -19.40 40.10
N ILE A 48 -1.73 -19.60 41.34
CA ILE A 48 -2.98 -19.04 41.86
C ILE A 48 -2.75 -17.69 42.56
N ASP A 49 -1.51 -17.39 42.99
CA ASP A 49 -1.15 -16.15 43.67
C ASP A 49 -0.53 -15.15 42.68
N ASP A 50 -1.40 -14.31 42.14
CA ASP A 50 -1.26 -13.74 40.80
C ASP A 50 -0.38 -12.47 40.70
N LEU A 51 0.17 -11.95 41.79
CA LEU A 51 0.77 -10.60 41.79
C LEU A 51 2.28 -10.56 41.50
N ALA A 52 3.01 -11.65 41.71
CA ALA A 52 4.46 -11.71 41.51
C ALA A 52 4.89 -13.02 40.85
N ALA A 53 6.00 -12.99 40.11
CA ALA A 53 6.55 -14.19 39.48
C ALA A 53 6.98 -15.21 40.57
N PRO A 54 6.42 -16.43 40.58
CA PRO A 54 6.77 -17.46 41.56
C PRO A 54 8.17 -18.03 41.29
N GLU A 55 8.77 -18.73 42.25
CA GLU A 55 10.10 -19.34 42.06
C GLU A 55 10.16 -20.27 40.83
N GLY A 56 9.08 -20.99 40.54
CA GLY A 56 8.98 -21.90 39.39
C GLY A 56 8.64 -21.24 38.05
N HIS A 57 8.62 -19.90 37.95
CA HIS A 57 8.22 -19.21 36.71
C HIS A 57 9.00 -19.69 35.49
N LEU A 58 8.34 -19.67 34.34
CA LEU A 58 8.99 -19.97 33.07
C LEU A 58 9.91 -18.82 32.70
N ARG A 59 11.16 -19.13 32.38
CA ARG A 59 12.09 -18.22 31.73
C ARG A 59 12.56 -18.83 30.43
N ALA A 60 12.48 -18.06 29.37
CA ALA A 60 12.94 -18.46 28.06
C ALA A 60 13.76 -17.35 27.40
N ARG A 61 14.75 -17.74 26.62
CA ARG A 61 15.44 -16.87 25.66
C ARG A 61 14.69 -16.92 24.34
N VAL A 62 14.54 -15.77 23.71
CA VAL A 62 13.84 -15.61 22.44
C VAL A 62 14.80 -14.98 21.44
N GLY A 63 15.28 -15.80 20.50
CA GLY A 63 16.35 -15.39 19.59
C GLY A 63 17.65 -15.06 20.32
N ASP A 64 18.44 -14.16 19.72
CA ASP A 64 19.79 -13.86 20.21
C ASP A 64 19.83 -12.95 21.44
N ARG A 65 18.77 -12.16 21.66
CA ARG A 65 18.75 -11.07 22.66
C ARG A 65 17.49 -11.01 23.52
N GLY A 66 16.40 -11.61 23.05
CA GLY A 66 15.12 -11.51 23.73
C GLY A 66 15.07 -12.41 24.94
N SER A 67 14.29 -12.01 25.94
CA SER A 67 13.91 -12.86 27.05
C SER A 67 12.41 -12.77 27.32
N LEU A 68 11.86 -13.87 27.82
CA LEU A 68 10.47 -14.02 28.17
C LEU A 68 10.41 -14.63 29.56
N VAL A 69 9.59 -14.04 30.43
CA VAL A 69 9.22 -14.61 31.73
C VAL A 69 7.71 -14.78 31.75
N ALA A 70 7.22 -15.96 32.09
CA ALA A 70 5.79 -16.23 32.15
C ALA A 70 5.40 -17.01 33.41
N TRP A 71 4.22 -16.73 33.94
CA TRP A 71 3.64 -17.41 35.09
C TRP A 71 2.11 -17.25 35.13
N GLY A 72 1.45 -18.11 35.90
CA GLY A 72 0.00 -18.13 36.04
C GLY A 72 -0.61 -19.36 35.38
N ASN A 73 -1.87 -19.30 34.98
CA ASN A 73 -2.61 -20.47 34.52
C ASN A 73 -3.48 -20.23 33.30
N VAL A 74 -3.73 -21.30 32.56
CA VAL A 74 -4.68 -21.36 31.45
C VAL A 74 -5.46 -22.67 31.54
N VAL A 75 -6.78 -22.62 31.36
CA VAL A 75 -7.63 -23.82 31.28
C VAL A 75 -8.13 -23.96 29.85
N LEU A 76 -7.71 -25.05 29.21
CA LEU A 76 -8.12 -25.43 27.86
C LEU A 76 -9.39 -26.28 27.94
N ALA A 77 -10.32 -26.05 27.01
CA ALA A 77 -11.47 -26.94 26.85
C ALA A 77 -11.02 -28.38 26.56
N PRO A 78 -11.84 -29.41 26.87
CA PRO A 78 -11.48 -30.82 26.66
C PRO A 78 -11.09 -31.19 25.22
N ASP A 79 -11.60 -30.44 24.24
CA ASP A 79 -11.37 -30.58 22.80
C ASP A 79 -10.26 -29.65 22.28
N PHE A 80 -9.63 -28.86 23.15
CA PHE A 80 -8.60 -27.86 22.84
C PHE A 80 -9.06 -26.73 21.89
N SER A 81 -10.38 -26.54 21.71
CA SER A 81 -10.91 -25.53 20.77
C SER A 81 -10.86 -24.10 21.32
N ARG A 82 -10.91 -23.94 22.65
CA ARG A 82 -11.00 -22.64 23.33
C ARG A 82 -10.32 -22.59 24.70
N LEU A 83 -10.11 -21.38 25.19
CA LEU A 83 -9.70 -21.11 26.58
C LEU A 83 -10.96 -20.94 27.44
N GLU A 84 -11.18 -21.84 28.39
CA GLU A 84 -12.26 -21.75 29.37
C GLU A 84 -11.99 -20.66 30.42
N SER A 85 -10.73 -20.57 30.87
CA SER A 85 -10.27 -19.50 31.74
C SER A 85 -8.78 -19.25 31.58
N SER A 86 -8.34 -18.04 31.88
CA SER A 86 -6.92 -17.71 31.93
C SER A 86 -6.63 -16.65 33.00
N SER A 87 -5.42 -16.73 33.53
CA SER A 87 -4.73 -15.69 34.29
C SER A 87 -3.23 -15.91 34.04
N LEU A 88 -2.78 -15.61 32.82
CA LEU A 88 -1.39 -15.79 32.40
C LEU A 88 -0.72 -14.43 32.32
N ARG A 89 0.40 -14.27 33.01
CA ARG A 89 1.25 -13.08 32.94
C ARG A 89 2.51 -13.37 32.17
N VAL A 90 2.92 -12.39 31.38
CA VAL A 90 4.12 -12.44 30.58
C VAL A 90 4.86 -11.10 30.68
N ASP A 91 6.13 -11.20 31.01
CA ASP A 91 7.11 -10.14 30.81
C ASP A 91 7.95 -10.50 29.59
N VAL A 92 8.08 -9.57 28.66
CA VAL A 92 8.93 -9.70 27.48
C VAL A 92 9.96 -8.59 27.49
N ASP A 93 11.20 -8.93 27.18
CA ASP A 93 12.26 -7.94 27.03
C ASP A 93 13.08 -8.19 25.76
N ASP A 94 13.22 -7.15 24.96
CA ASP A 94 13.96 -7.10 23.70
C ASP A 94 13.65 -8.25 22.71
N VAL A 95 12.40 -8.71 22.68
CA VAL A 95 11.95 -9.75 21.75
C VAL A 95 11.87 -9.18 20.34
N GLN A 96 12.62 -9.77 19.41
CA GLN A 96 12.61 -9.33 18.02
C GLN A 96 11.38 -9.88 17.30
N TYR A 97 10.64 -8.97 16.66
CA TYR A 97 9.53 -9.27 15.78
C TYR A 97 9.87 -8.85 14.35
N LYS A 98 9.62 -9.74 13.40
CA LYS A 98 9.85 -9.56 11.97
C LYS A 98 8.62 -9.98 11.18
N MET A 99 8.06 -9.07 10.39
CA MET A 99 7.01 -9.41 9.41
C MET A 99 7.64 -9.45 8.02
N PHE A 100 7.28 -10.44 7.22
CA PHE A 100 7.79 -10.64 5.87
C PHE A 100 6.71 -10.41 4.81
N ASP A 101 7.12 -10.02 3.61
CA ASP A 101 6.26 -9.97 2.43
C ASP A 101 6.06 -11.35 1.79
N ASN A 102 5.24 -11.39 0.76
CA ASN A 102 4.94 -12.62 0.01
C ASN A 102 6.18 -13.23 -0.70
N SER A 103 7.28 -12.47 -0.80
CA SER A 103 8.56 -12.92 -1.36
C SER A 103 9.58 -13.29 -0.27
N GLY A 104 9.16 -13.32 1.01
CA GLY A 104 10.02 -13.61 2.15
C GLY A 104 10.94 -12.45 2.53
N ARG A 105 10.72 -11.24 2.00
CA ARG A 105 11.52 -10.06 2.37
C ARG A 105 10.93 -9.40 3.60
N PRO A 106 11.73 -9.12 4.62
CA PRO A 106 11.25 -8.48 5.84
C PRO A 106 10.79 -7.03 5.60
N GLN A 107 9.54 -6.73 5.97
CA GLN A 107 8.88 -5.44 5.84
C GLN A 107 8.66 -4.71 7.16
N LEU A 108 8.60 -5.42 8.28
CA LEU A 108 8.51 -4.79 9.60
C LEU A 108 9.54 -5.44 10.51
N TYR A 109 10.24 -4.60 11.25
CA TYR A 109 11.14 -5.00 12.31
C TYR A 109 10.76 -4.23 13.56
N ALA A 110 10.72 -4.89 14.69
CA ALA A 110 10.51 -4.25 15.97
C ALA A 110 11.21 -5.05 17.07
N ALA A 111 11.76 -4.35 18.06
CA ALA A 111 12.10 -4.93 19.35
C ALA A 111 10.98 -4.60 20.32
N ILE A 112 10.40 -5.62 20.94
CA ILE A 112 9.24 -5.49 21.80
C ILE A 112 9.65 -5.80 23.24
N SER A 113 9.35 -4.87 24.14
CA SER A 113 9.45 -5.07 25.59
C SER A 113 8.11 -4.74 26.25
N GLY A 114 7.77 -5.40 27.34
CA GLY A 114 6.53 -5.19 28.07
C GLY A 114 6.61 -5.90 29.41
N LYS A 115 6.03 -5.30 30.45
CA LYS A 115 6.00 -5.86 31.80
C LYS A 115 4.56 -5.98 32.25
N GLY A 116 4.21 -7.12 32.83
CA GLY A 116 2.88 -7.44 33.30
C GLY A 116 1.85 -7.48 32.19
N ILE A 117 2.21 -8.00 31.01
CA ILE A 117 1.20 -8.29 29.98
C ILE A 117 0.38 -9.47 30.49
N VAL A 118 -0.94 -9.31 30.59
CA VAL A 118 -1.84 -10.30 31.17
C VAL A 118 -2.82 -10.77 30.12
N LEU A 119 -2.93 -12.09 29.97
CA LEU A 119 -4.07 -12.74 29.34
C LEU A 119 -4.98 -13.24 30.47
N GLU A 120 -6.15 -12.62 30.61
CA GLU A 120 -7.11 -12.99 31.64
C GLU A 120 -8.53 -13.10 31.08
N GLY A 121 -9.32 -14.00 31.63
CA GLY A 121 -10.71 -14.15 31.18
C GLY A 121 -11.40 -15.39 31.71
N ARG A 122 -12.73 -15.37 31.61
CA ARG A 122 -13.62 -16.52 31.77
C ARG A 122 -14.51 -16.57 30.54
N ASP A 123 -14.40 -17.62 29.74
CA ASP A 123 -15.03 -17.80 28.43
C ASP A 123 -14.59 -16.78 27.35
N VAL A 124 -14.50 -15.49 27.69
CA VAL A 124 -13.94 -14.41 26.85
C VAL A 124 -12.59 -14.00 27.39
N GLN A 125 -11.58 -14.01 26.54
CA GLN A 125 -10.19 -13.75 26.90
C GLN A 125 -9.84 -12.30 26.58
N THR A 126 -9.13 -11.63 27.47
CA THR A 126 -8.66 -10.25 27.27
C THR A 126 -7.15 -10.21 27.45
N LEU A 127 -6.46 -9.72 26.43
CA LEU A 127 -5.02 -9.44 26.47
C LEU A 127 -4.81 -7.97 26.82
N ARG A 128 -4.32 -7.71 28.04
CA ARG A 128 -4.08 -6.38 28.58
C ARG A 128 -2.61 -6.13 28.85
N GLY A 129 -2.12 -4.92 28.59
CA GLY A 129 -0.78 -4.52 29.00
C GLY A 129 -0.20 -3.32 28.27
N ASP A 130 0.92 -2.84 28.79
CA ASP A 130 1.73 -1.80 28.16
C ASP A 130 2.88 -2.45 27.35
N VAL A 131 2.92 -2.15 26.06
CA VAL A 131 3.90 -2.64 25.11
C VAL A 131 4.79 -1.48 24.65
N GLN A 132 6.09 -1.65 24.82
CA GLN A 132 7.12 -0.75 24.35
C GLN A 132 7.74 -1.29 23.07
N VAL A 133 7.85 -0.42 22.06
CA VAL A 133 8.49 -0.74 20.79
C VAL A 133 9.77 0.07 20.64
N ALA A 134 10.89 -0.64 20.60
CA ALA A 134 12.21 -0.09 20.28
C ALA A 134 12.62 -0.52 18.87
N ARG A 135 13.52 0.23 18.23
CA ARG A 135 14.13 -0.11 16.93
C ARG A 135 13.12 -0.49 15.85
N GLY A 136 11.94 0.13 15.89
CA GLY A 136 10.88 -0.15 14.93
C GLY A 136 11.27 0.38 13.55
N ARG A 137 11.20 -0.46 12.53
CA ARG A 137 11.43 -0.09 11.13
C ARG A 137 10.40 -0.74 10.23
N TRP A 138 9.72 0.06 9.44
CA TRP A 138 8.79 -0.41 8.43
C TRP A 138 9.26 -0.05 7.02
N VAL A 139 9.32 -1.08 6.17
CA VAL A 139 9.82 -1.04 4.80
C VAL A 139 8.78 -1.68 3.90
N ARG A 140 7.92 -0.84 3.32
CA ARG A 140 6.92 -1.29 2.34
C ARG A 140 6.69 -0.23 1.29
N ASP A 141 7.02 -0.58 0.05
CA ASP A 141 6.86 0.32 -1.08
C ASP A 141 5.39 0.63 -1.36
N ALA A 142 5.15 1.89 -1.71
CA ALA A 142 3.87 2.35 -2.23
C ALA A 142 3.87 2.18 -3.76
N GLN A 143 2.82 1.55 -4.28
CA GLN A 143 2.44 1.68 -5.68
C GLN A 143 1.91 3.09 -5.92
N GLN A 144 2.62 3.82 -6.77
CA GLN A 144 2.26 5.17 -7.16
C GLN A 144 1.34 5.11 -8.39
N GLY A 145 0.03 5.19 -8.16
CA GLY A 145 -0.97 5.38 -9.21
C GLY A 145 -1.36 6.85 -9.38
N VAL A 146 -1.98 7.23 -10.51
CA VAL A 146 -2.33 8.64 -10.81
C VAL A 146 -3.45 9.20 -9.90
N LYS A 147 -4.09 8.36 -9.06
CA LYS A 147 -5.13 8.79 -8.09
C LYS A 147 -5.16 8.02 -6.76
N VAL A 148 -4.35 6.98 -6.59
CA VAL A 148 -4.35 6.16 -5.36
C VAL A 148 -2.91 5.81 -5.05
N LEU A 149 -2.47 6.15 -3.83
CA LEU A 149 -1.32 5.50 -3.21
C LEU A 149 -1.85 4.20 -2.61
N SER A 150 -1.47 3.08 -3.18
CA SER A 150 -1.73 1.75 -2.62
C SER A 150 -0.40 1.12 -2.22
N PHE A 151 -0.38 0.15 -1.31
CA PHE A 151 0.85 -0.60 -1.05
C PHE A 151 1.11 -1.62 -2.16
N ALA A 152 2.39 -1.85 -2.48
CA ALA A 152 2.79 -2.53 -3.70
C ALA A 152 2.38 -4.00 -3.79
N ASP A 153 2.11 -4.65 -2.67
CA ASP A 153 1.60 -6.01 -2.62
C ASP A 153 0.52 -6.08 -1.56
N PRO A 154 -0.68 -6.65 -1.82
CA PRO A 154 -1.56 -7.04 -0.73
C PRO A 154 -0.81 -8.09 0.11
N THR A 155 -0.69 -7.83 1.40
CA THR A 155 -0.29 -8.87 2.36
C THR A 155 -1.27 -10.02 2.17
N SER A 156 -0.80 -11.22 1.84
CA SER A 156 -1.69 -12.35 1.71
C SER A 156 -2.42 -12.51 3.05
N ALA A 157 -3.74 -12.31 3.04
CA ALA A 157 -4.55 -12.71 4.17
C ALA A 157 -4.21 -14.18 4.46
N PRO A 158 -4.02 -14.56 5.74
CA PRO A 158 -3.67 -15.93 6.08
C PRO A 158 -4.66 -16.90 5.39
N SER A 159 -4.14 -18.02 4.90
CA SER A 159 -4.92 -18.99 4.10
C SER A 159 -6.11 -19.59 4.85
N ALA A 160 -6.10 -19.46 6.18
CA ALA A 160 -7.21 -19.74 7.07
C ALA A 160 -7.41 -18.55 8.01
N PRO A 161 -8.66 -18.28 8.46
CA PRO A 161 -8.87 -17.33 9.54
C PRO A 161 -8.06 -17.76 10.78
N PRO A 162 -7.62 -16.81 11.62
CA PRO A 162 -7.02 -17.15 12.90
C PRO A 162 -7.92 -18.11 13.68
N PRO A 163 -7.35 -19.03 14.49
CA PRO A 163 -8.13 -19.86 15.39
C PRO A 163 -9.12 -19.03 16.21
N GLU A 164 -10.28 -19.59 16.51
CA GLU A 164 -11.37 -18.93 17.23
C GLU A 164 -10.88 -18.25 18.53
N ILE A 165 -9.96 -18.93 19.21
CA ILE A 165 -9.28 -18.47 20.43
C ILE A 165 -8.57 -17.10 20.29
N LEU A 166 -8.01 -16.81 19.10
CA LEU A 166 -7.34 -15.55 18.80
C LEU A 166 -8.34 -14.53 18.23
N ARG A 167 -9.27 -15.00 17.40
CA ARG A 167 -10.26 -14.14 16.74
C ARG A 167 -11.16 -13.42 17.76
N ASP A 168 -11.61 -14.14 18.79
CA ASP A 168 -12.59 -13.66 19.76
C ASP A 168 -11.92 -13.08 21.03
N MET A 169 -10.59 -12.95 21.01
CA MET A 169 -9.81 -12.34 22.08
C MET A 169 -9.98 -10.83 22.04
N ASN A 170 -10.36 -10.25 23.18
CA ASN A 170 -10.37 -8.82 23.37
C ASN A 170 -8.96 -8.28 23.61
N LEU A 171 -8.69 -7.10 23.09
CA LEU A 171 -7.42 -6.39 23.26
C LEU A 171 -7.66 -5.18 24.15
N ASP A 172 -6.74 -4.94 25.09
CA ASP A 172 -6.63 -3.71 25.89
C ASP A 172 -5.15 -3.37 26.03
N LEU A 173 -4.54 -3.01 24.90
CA LEU A 173 -3.10 -2.83 24.79
C LEU A 173 -2.76 -1.36 24.62
N ARG A 174 -1.70 -0.92 25.32
CA ARG A 174 -1.13 0.41 25.14
C ARG A 174 0.25 0.28 24.52
N LEU A 175 0.37 0.68 23.26
CA LEU A 175 1.61 0.62 22.52
C LEU A 175 2.30 1.98 22.54
N ARG A 176 3.58 2.02 22.88
CA ARG A 176 4.40 3.23 22.79
C ARG A 176 5.79 2.95 22.24
N THR A 177 6.30 3.83 21.39
CA THR A 177 7.69 3.74 20.93
C THR A 177 8.63 4.37 21.94
N THR A 178 9.72 3.69 22.29
CA THR A 178 10.76 4.23 23.19
C THR A 178 11.91 4.89 22.44
N THR A 179 12.14 4.47 21.20
CA THR A 179 13.04 5.11 20.23
C THR A 179 12.25 5.50 18.98
N PRO A 180 12.70 6.49 18.19
CA PRO A 180 12.02 6.84 16.95
C PRO A 180 11.76 5.61 16.06
N PHE A 181 10.49 5.44 15.69
CA PHE A 181 10.06 4.46 14.70
C PHE A 181 10.37 5.00 13.31
N ARG A 182 11.01 4.18 12.48
CA ARG A 182 11.46 4.57 11.16
C ARG A 182 10.57 3.97 10.06
N VAL A 183 10.18 4.80 9.11
CA VAL A 183 9.50 4.40 7.88
C VAL A 183 10.41 4.72 6.70
N ASP A 184 10.74 3.69 5.93
CA ASP A 184 11.48 3.82 4.68
C ASP A 184 10.72 3.12 3.54
N ASN A 185 10.37 3.85 2.50
CA ASN A 185 9.85 3.29 1.26
C ASN A 185 10.16 4.20 0.07
N ASN A 186 9.70 3.81 -1.11
CA ASN A 186 9.91 4.57 -2.34
C ASN A 186 9.36 6.02 -2.34
N ILE A 187 8.45 6.41 -1.42
CA ILE A 187 7.91 7.77 -1.30
C ILE A 187 8.27 8.50 0.00
N MET A 188 8.67 7.77 1.03
CA MET A 188 9.00 8.28 2.36
C MET A 188 10.38 7.77 2.74
N LYS A 189 11.38 8.64 2.75
CA LYS A 189 12.77 8.29 3.02
C LYS A 189 13.19 8.79 4.39
N GLY A 190 13.63 7.89 5.27
CA GLY A 190 14.13 8.24 6.60
C GLY A 190 13.09 8.96 7.47
N VAL A 191 11.81 8.62 7.32
CA VAL A 191 10.75 9.22 8.13
C VAL A 191 10.83 8.65 9.53
N GLU A 192 11.00 9.52 10.53
CA GLU A 192 11.20 9.14 11.93
C GLU A 192 10.15 9.80 12.82
N GLY A 193 9.56 9.01 13.72
CA GLY A 193 8.51 9.50 14.59
C GLY A 193 8.28 8.68 15.86
N SER A 194 7.51 9.25 16.78
CA SER A 194 7.04 8.56 17.97
C SER A 194 5.58 8.16 17.82
N VAL A 195 5.23 6.97 18.30
CA VAL A 195 3.88 6.40 18.23
C VAL A 195 3.41 6.12 19.66
N SER A 196 2.17 6.49 19.96
CA SER A 196 1.46 6.15 21.20
C SER A 196 0.03 5.77 20.84
N LEU A 197 -0.33 4.50 20.99
CA LEU A 197 -1.62 3.94 20.59
C LEU A 197 -2.28 3.22 21.77
N ALA A 198 -3.59 3.36 21.86
CA ALA A 198 -4.46 2.43 22.57
C ALA A 198 -5.12 1.52 21.53
N ILE A 199 -5.02 0.22 21.76
CA ILE A 199 -5.53 -0.84 20.90
C ILE A 199 -6.60 -1.58 21.69
N GLY A 200 -7.82 -1.55 21.17
CA GLY A 200 -9.02 -2.12 21.74
C GLY A 200 -9.75 -3.06 20.78
N GLY A 201 -10.90 -3.57 21.21
CA GLY A 201 -11.75 -4.43 20.39
C GLY A 201 -11.19 -5.84 20.26
N THR A 202 -11.42 -6.48 19.12
CA THR A 202 -10.96 -7.85 18.84
C THR A 202 -9.99 -7.88 17.66
N ILE A 203 -9.33 -9.01 17.40
CA ILE A 203 -8.48 -9.14 16.20
C ILE A 203 -9.32 -8.97 14.91
N ALA A 204 -10.59 -9.36 14.93
CA ALA A 204 -11.50 -9.23 13.79
C ALA A 204 -12.06 -7.80 13.62
N ASP A 205 -12.27 -7.08 14.72
CA ASP A 205 -12.80 -5.71 14.75
C ASP A 205 -11.94 -4.84 15.69
N LEU A 206 -10.88 -4.30 15.11
CA LEU A 206 -9.76 -3.71 15.83
C LEU A 206 -9.98 -2.21 15.98
N GLU A 207 -10.10 -1.74 17.22
CA GLU A 207 -10.24 -0.32 17.53
C GLU A 207 -8.86 0.27 17.85
N MET A 208 -8.48 1.35 17.19
CA MET A 208 -7.20 2.01 17.43
C MET A 208 -7.39 3.51 17.62
N SER A 209 -6.85 4.05 18.70
CA SER A 209 -6.79 5.48 18.95
C SER A 209 -5.43 5.89 19.46
N GLY A 210 -5.09 7.17 19.32
CA GLY A 210 -3.84 7.70 19.84
C GLY A 210 -3.18 8.73 18.94
N ARG A 211 -1.85 8.77 18.98
CA ARG A 211 -1.06 9.82 18.33
C ARG A 211 0.21 9.26 17.71
N VAL A 212 0.48 9.69 16.49
CA VAL A 212 1.76 9.52 15.80
C VAL A 212 2.33 10.91 15.55
N ASP A 213 3.53 11.18 16.04
CA ASP A 213 4.26 12.42 15.74
C ASP A 213 5.47 12.10 14.89
N VAL A 214 5.59 12.81 13.77
CA VAL A 214 6.71 12.70 12.85
C VAL A 214 7.63 13.89 13.09
N THR A 215 8.90 13.57 13.33
CA THR A 215 9.93 14.54 13.71
C THR A 215 10.85 14.91 12.55
N ALA A 216 11.07 13.98 11.63
CA ALA A 216 11.92 14.18 10.47
C ALA A 216 11.54 13.21 9.34
N GLY A 217 12.03 13.48 8.14
CA GLY A 217 11.94 12.60 6.99
C GLY A 217 11.76 13.34 5.69
N VAL A 218 11.87 12.63 4.57
CA VAL A 218 11.69 13.20 3.23
C VAL A 218 10.51 12.54 2.55
N LEU A 219 9.59 13.36 2.06
CA LEU A 219 8.47 12.95 1.21
C LEU A 219 8.83 13.24 -0.26
N ASP A 220 8.91 12.18 -1.06
CA ASP A 220 9.30 12.20 -2.46
C ASP A 220 8.29 11.40 -3.29
N VAL A 221 7.17 12.05 -3.62
CA VAL A 221 6.08 11.44 -4.39
C VAL A 221 6.21 11.90 -5.83
N ALA A 222 6.15 10.99 -6.81
CA ALA A 222 6.40 11.30 -8.22
C ALA A 222 5.43 12.32 -8.83
N ILE A 223 4.22 12.50 -8.25
CA ILE A 223 3.27 13.52 -8.69
C ILE A 223 3.62 14.93 -8.19
N LEU A 224 4.47 15.03 -7.17
CA LEU A 224 4.92 16.30 -6.64
C LEU A 224 6.16 16.77 -7.40
N ASN A 225 6.25 18.08 -7.59
CA ASN A 225 7.38 18.73 -8.22
C ASN A 225 8.52 18.87 -7.20
N GLY A 226 9.25 17.78 -6.96
CA GLY A 226 10.41 17.71 -6.08
C GLY A 226 10.13 17.08 -4.71
N ALA A 227 11.21 16.86 -3.96
CA ALA A 227 11.18 16.29 -2.62
C ALA A 227 10.92 17.36 -1.55
N TYR A 228 10.26 16.94 -0.46
CA TYR A 228 9.89 17.79 0.66
C TYR A 228 10.41 17.23 1.97
N ASP A 229 11.14 18.03 2.73
CA ASP A 229 11.56 17.72 4.10
C ASP A 229 10.39 17.93 5.06
N ILE A 230 10.00 16.88 5.78
CA ILE A 230 9.00 16.97 6.83
C ILE A 230 9.62 17.73 8.02
N THR A 231 9.05 18.89 8.31
CA THR A 231 9.46 19.75 9.44
C THR A 231 8.63 19.49 10.68
N PHE A 232 7.40 19.02 10.49
CA PHE A 232 6.48 18.64 11.55
C PHE A 232 5.44 17.67 10.98
N GLY A 233 5.09 16.63 11.72
CA GLY A 233 3.92 15.83 11.40
C GLY A 233 3.22 15.34 12.65
N ARG A 234 1.89 15.32 12.60
CA ARG A 234 1.05 14.73 13.63
C ARG A 234 -0.14 14.06 12.97
N VAL A 235 -0.38 12.82 13.37
CA VAL A 235 -1.61 12.09 13.09
C VAL A 235 -2.27 11.78 14.43
N LEU A 236 -3.50 12.24 14.60
CA LEU A 236 -4.35 11.89 15.74
C LEU A 236 -5.33 10.84 15.26
N LEU A 237 -5.19 9.63 15.79
CA LEU A 237 -6.08 8.52 15.51
C LEU A 237 -7.25 8.57 16.49
N GLU A 238 -8.43 8.68 15.94
CA GLU A 238 -9.70 8.56 16.66
C GLU A 238 -10.23 7.13 16.47
N ASN A 239 -11.18 6.69 17.29
CA ASN A 239 -11.76 5.34 17.20
C ASN A 239 -12.26 5.00 15.79
N ASN A 240 -12.66 6.00 15.00
CA ASN A 240 -12.90 5.86 13.58
C ASN A 240 -11.76 6.49 12.76
N LEU A 241 -11.16 5.68 11.87
CA LEU A 241 -10.11 6.10 10.94
C LEU A 241 -10.54 7.28 10.07
N SER A 242 -11.79 7.37 9.62
CA SER A 242 -12.23 8.48 8.77
C SER A 242 -12.18 9.83 9.50
N SER A 243 -12.50 9.83 10.81
CA SER A 243 -12.44 11.02 11.66
C SER A 243 -11.04 11.36 12.19
N SER A 244 -10.08 10.47 11.98
CA SER A 244 -8.69 10.69 12.40
C SER A 244 -8.13 11.90 11.67
N LYS A 245 -7.31 12.70 12.37
CA LYS A 245 -6.82 13.99 11.88
C LYS A 245 -5.35 13.92 11.51
N VAL A 246 -4.99 14.62 10.45
CA VAL A 246 -3.61 14.80 10.00
C VAL A 246 -3.25 16.29 10.02
N ASP A 247 -2.08 16.62 10.53
CA ASP A 247 -1.41 17.92 10.40
C ASP A 247 0.06 17.67 10.10
N VAL A 248 0.45 17.87 8.84
CA VAL A 248 1.84 17.67 8.38
C VAL A 248 2.31 18.92 7.68
N ARG A 249 3.51 19.37 8.02
CA ARG A 249 4.19 20.50 7.41
C ARG A 249 5.51 20.03 6.83
N ALA A 250 5.67 20.27 5.54
CA ALA A 250 6.88 19.92 4.82
C ALA A 250 7.39 21.11 4.03
N GLN A 251 8.69 21.20 3.82
CA GLN A 251 9.35 22.25 3.07
C GLN A 251 10.05 21.64 1.87
N ARG A 252 9.86 22.22 0.68
CA ARG A 252 10.54 21.74 -0.52
C ARG A 252 12.05 21.91 -0.36
N GLN A 253 12.82 20.86 -0.69
CA GLN A 253 14.29 20.90 -0.63
C GLN A 253 14.88 21.92 -1.59
N GLU A 254 14.38 21.92 -2.83
CA GLU A 254 14.79 22.88 -3.85
C GLU A 254 13.91 24.13 -3.82
N PRO A 255 14.50 25.34 -3.90
CA PRO A 255 13.71 26.56 -4.00
C PRO A 255 12.92 26.62 -5.31
N VAL A 256 11.80 27.33 -5.27
CA VAL A 256 11.00 27.66 -6.46
C VAL A 256 11.39 29.06 -6.93
N TYR A 257 11.66 29.25 -8.22
CA TYR A 257 12.07 30.55 -8.76
C TYR A 257 10.88 31.35 -9.26
N ILE A 258 10.42 32.31 -8.47
CA ILE A 258 9.37 33.26 -8.86
C ILE A 258 10.04 34.59 -9.19
N ASP A 259 9.81 35.09 -10.40
CA ASP A 259 10.46 36.31 -10.90
C ASP A 259 11.99 36.31 -10.78
N ASN A 260 12.62 35.17 -11.08
CA ASN A 260 14.07 34.92 -10.98
C ASN A 260 14.65 35.06 -9.57
N GLN A 261 13.81 35.05 -8.53
CA GLN A 261 14.25 35.02 -7.15
C GLN A 261 13.94 33.65 -6.53
N PRO A 262 14.92 32.99 -5.88
CA PRO A 262 14.68 31.72 -5.21
C PRO A 262 13.76 31.94 -4.01
N ARG A 263 12.64 31.23 -3.96
CA ARG A 263 11.66 31.28 -2.87
C ARG A 263 11.50 29.91 -2.24
N GLN A 264 11.36 29.90 -0.93
CA GLN A 264 11.07 28.70 -0.16
C GLN A 264 9.58 28.39 -0.22
N MET A 265 9.24 27.15 -0.54
CA MET A 265 7.87 26.64 -0.61
C MET A 265 7.61 25.66 0.53
N SER A 266 6.53 25.89 1.26
CA SER A 266 6.05 24.97 2.29
C SER A 266 4.71 24.39 1.90
N LEU A 267 4.54 23.09 2.15
CA LEU A 267 3.31 22.33 2.01
C LEU A 267 2.75 22.05 3.40
N ILE A 268 1.46 22.30 3.59
CA ILE A 268 0.72 22.01 4.81
C ILE A 268 -0.44 21.09 4.43
N LEU A 269 -0.44 19.90 5.03
CA LEU A 269 -1.49 18.91 4.96
C LEU A 269 -2.29 19.00 6.25
N GLY A 270 -3.61 19.14 6.15
CA GLY A 270 -4.47 19.33 7.32
C GLY A 270 -5.85 18.74 7.10
N GLY A 271 -6.55 18.39 8.18
CA GLY A 271 -7.94 17.92 8.13
C GLY A 271 -8.08 16.49 8.60
N THR A 272 -9.18 15.85 8.22
CA THR A 272 -9.48 14.44 8.53
C THR A 272 -8.95 13.52 7.42
N LEU A 273 -8.75 12.23 7.70
CA LEU A 273 -8.24 11.28 6.71
C LEU A 273 -9.20 11.08 5.51
N ASP A 274 -10.51 11.32 5.70
CA ASP A 274 -11.51 11.30 4.62
C ASP A 274 -11.55 12.60 3.79
N ALA A 275 -11.08 13.72 4.34
CA ALA A 275 -11.16 15.04 3.73
C ALA A 275 -9.85 15.83 3.93
N ILE A 276 -8.73 15.22 3.53
CA ILE A 276 -7.41 15.85 3.63
C ILE A 276 -7.37 17.10 2.74
N THR A 277 -7.03 18.23 3.35
CA THR A 277 -6.83 19.51 2.70
C THR A 277 -5.34 19.80 2.54
N PHE A 278 -5.01 20.50 1.45
CA PHE A 278 -3.65 20.86 1.08
C PHE A 278 -3.55 22.38 0.97
N ARG A 279 -2.54 22.97 1.61
CA ARG A 279 -2.25 24.40 1.54
C ARG A 279 -0.76 24.57 1.22
N CYS A 280 -0.46 25.54 0.36
CA CYS A 280 0.91 25.88 0.00
C CYS A 280 1.18 27.32 0.40
N SER A 281 2.34 27.58 0.98
CA SER A 281 2.84 28.93 1.22
C SER A 281 4.20 29.10 0.54
N VAL A 282 4.42 30.28 -0.04
CA VAL A 282 5.71 30.66 -0.63
C VAL A 282 6.19 31.95 0.03
N LEU A 283 7.36 31.90 0.67
CA LEU A 283 7.94 33.03 1.39
C LEU A 283 8.24 34.20 0.44
N GLY A 284 7.71 35.39 0.74
CA GLY A 284 7.96 36.63 -0.01
C GLY A 284 6.86 37.04 -1.00
N ASP A 285 5.79 36.25 -1.14
CA ASP A 285 4.60 36.67 -1.89
C ASP A 285 3.52 37.20 -0.92
N THR A 286 3.42 38.54 -0.82
CA THR A 286 2.40 39.21 0.00
C THR A 286 0.99 39.13 -0.60
N ARG A 287 0.85 38.66 -1.86
CA ARG A 287 -0.44 38.36 -2.50
C ARG A 287 -0.91 36.93 -2.21
N ALA A 288 -0.10 36.08 -1.58
CA ALA A 288 -0.31 34.63 -1.42
C ALA A 288 -0.64 34.16 0.00
N ARG A 289 -1.14 35.02 0.89
CA ARG A 289 -1.48 34.61 2.28
C ARG A 289 -2.59 33.55 2.40
N SER A 290 -3.33 33.24 1.33
CA SER A 290 -4.21 32.07 1.30
C SER A 290 -4.52 31.61 -0.13
N ARG A 291 -3.57 30.94 -0.80
CA ARG A 291 -3.87 30.29 -2.07
C ARG A 291 -4.70 29.04 -1.81
N THR A 292 -5.84 28.94 -2.49
CA THR A 292 -6.80 27.83 -2.34
C THR A 292 -6.19 26.50 -2.78
N GLN A 293 -6.83 25.37 -2.46
CA GLN A 293 -6.38 24.01 -2.81
C GLN A 293 -6.02 23.87 -4.31
N ARG A 294 -6.70 24.61 -5.19
CA ARG A 294 -6.49 24.60 -6.65
C ARG A 294 -5.17 25.23 -7.08
N GLU A 295 -4.82 26.38 -6.51
CA GLU A 295 -3.58 27.09 -6.85
C GLU A 295 -2.35 26.44 -6.21
N CYS A 296 -2.51 25.79 -5.06
CA CYS A 296 -1.47 24.97 -4.44
C CYS A 296 -1.12 23.76 -5.30
N VAL A 297 -2.12 23.11 -5.91
CA VAL A 297 -1.92 22.04 -6.90
C VAL A 297 -1.10 22.53 -8.10
N ASP A 298 -1.34 23.72 -8.61
CA ASP A 298 -0.59 24.23 -9.78
C ASP A 298 0.90 24.42 -9.46
N TYR A 299 1.26 24.85 -8.25
CA TYR A 299 2.69 24.96 -7.84
C TYR A 299 3.30 23.62 -7.45
N ALA A 300 2.57 22.83 -6.65
CA ALA A 300 3.07 21.57 -6.09
C ALA A 300 3.13 20.44 -7.12
N ILE A 301 2.21 20.39 -8.09
CA ILE A 301 2.12 19.35 -9.11
C ILE A 301 2.63 19.86 -10.46
N LEU A 302 2.17 21.02 -10.92
CA LEU A 302 2.49 21.53 -12.27
C LEU A 302 3.76 22.40 -12.30
N GLY A 303 4.28 22.82 -11.14
CA GLY A 303 5.42 23.75 -11.07
C GLY A 303 5.14 25.12 -11.68
N SER A 304 3.87 25.50 -11.81
CA SER A 304 3.48 26.77 -12.42
C SER A 304 4.11 27.92 -11.66
N GLY A 305 4.86 28.80 -12.35
CA GLY A 305 5.56 29.93 -11.72
C GLY A 305 7.04 29.71 -11.42
N ASN A 306 7.57 28.49 -11.59
CA ASN A 306 9.03 28.25 -11.52
C ASN A 306 9.69 28.60 -12.87
N ARG A 307 10.22 29.83 -13.00
CA ARG A 307 10.82 30.30 -14.28
C ARG A 307 12.03 29.48 -14.70
N GLU A 308 12.82 28.91 -13.80
CA GLU A 308 13.93 28.04 -14.19
C GLU A 308 13.45 26.71 -14.77
N VAL A 309 12.32 26.14 -14.34
CA VAL A 309 11.78 24.94 -14.99
C VAL A 309 11.24 25.27 -16.39
N ALA A 310 10.71 26.48 -16.58
CA ALA A 310 10.27 26.97 -17.90
C ALA A 310 11.47 27.31 -18.82
N ASP A 311 12.48 28.02 -18.32
CA ASP A 311 13.63 28.49 -19.10
C ASP A 311 14.76 27.45 -19.21
N ALA A 312 14.95 26.55 -18.24
CA ALA A 312 15.87 25.43 -18.39
C ALA A 312 15.33 24.41 -19.40
N ASN A 313 14.00 24.30 -19.57
CA ASN A 313 13.38 23.55 -20.67
C ASN A 313 13.67 24.17 -22.04
N VAL A 314 13.86 25.48 -22.13
CA VAL A 314 14.07 26.19 -23.40
C VAL A 314 15.56 26.43 -23.70
N ARG A 315 16.42 26.60 -22.69
CA ARG A 315 17.84 27.02 -22.87
C ARG A 315 18.88 25.90 -22.76
N ARG A 316 18.53 24.67 -22.35
CA ARG A 316 19.44 23.50 -22.36
C ARG A 316 19.37 22.62 -23.63
N TYR A 317 18.64 23.02 -24.67
CA TYR A 317 18.55 22.31 -25.97
C TYR A 317 19.34 22.97 -27.09
N GLY A 318 20.57 23.37 -26.80
CA GLY A 318 21.42 24.07 -27.76
C GLY A 318 22.87 23.59 -27.72
N SER A 319 23.11 22.28 -27.70
CA SER A 319 24.29 21.62 -28.32
C SER A 319 24.44 20.18 -27.80
N GLY A 320 24.39 19.24 -28.75
CA GLY A 320 25.13 17.97 -28.73
C GLY A 320 24.92 17.00 -27.57
N GLY A 321 24.17 15.93 -27.84
CA GLY A 321 24.35 14.64 -27.15
C GLY A 321 23.09 14.08 -26.51
N LEU A 322 22.51 13.07 -27.16
CA LEU A 322 21.57 12.08 -26.66
C LEU A 322 21.40 12.04 -25.12
N LEU A 323 20.34 12.65 -24.60
CA LEU A 323 19.42 12.18 -23.54
C LEU A 323 18.71 13.35 -22.83
N GLY A 324 17.37 13.34 -22.88
CA GLY A 324 16.45 14.41 -22.45
C GLY A 324 16.48 15.52 -23.48
N ARG A 325 15.42 16.17 -24.00
CA ARG A 325 13.96 16.33 -23.81
C ARG A 325 13.43 16.53 -25.27
N PRO A 326 12.34 17.28 -25.54
CA PRO A 326 10.92 17.05 -25.31
C PRO A 326 10.26 16.37 -26.54
N LEU A 327 9.16 15.63 -26.34
CA LEU A 327 8.39 15.04 -27.44
C LEU A 327 7.63 16.13 -28.21
N GLY A 328 8.33 16.73 -29.17
CA GLY A 328 7.78 17.54 -30.26
C GLY A 328 8.24 16.98 -31.60
N LEU A 329 8.07 15.68 -31.84
CA LEU A 329 8.16 15.08 -33.17
C LEU A 329 7.02 14.08 -33.32
N VAL A 330 5.99 14.54 -34.04
CA VAL A 330 5.12 13.71 -34.86
C VAL A 330 6.01 12.83 -35.74
N GLY A 331 5.91 11.51 -35.59
CA GLY A 331 6.51 10.54 -36.52
C GLY A 331 7.16 9.32 -35.85
N ASN A 332 6.42 8.21 -35.80
CA ASN A 332 6.87 6.80 -35.78
C ASN A 332 8.00 6.30 -34.83
N LEU A 333 8.57 7.13 -33.95
CA LEU A 333 9.78 6.77 -33.17
C LEU A 333 9.53 6.19 -31.77
N THR A 334 8.28 6.17 -31.29
CA THR A 334 7.90 5.63 -29.97
C THR A 334 6.77 4.61 -30.08
N GLU A 335 6.78 3.78 -31.12
CA GLU A 335 5.91 2.60 -31.19
C GLU A 335 6.63 1.41 -30.56
N ILE A 336 6.22 1.02 -29.35
CA ILE A 336 6.63 -0.22 -28.72
C ILE A 336 5.67 -1.30 -29.22
N ASN A 337 6.12 -2.06 -30.21
CA ASN A 337 5.42 -3.24 -30.67
C ASN A 337 5.87 -4.44 -29.83
N LEU A 338 5.04 -4.83 -28.85
CA LEU A 338 5.33 -5.94 -27.95
C LEU A 338 5.50 -7.27 -28.71
N ASN A 339 4.88 -7.39 -29.90
CA ASN A 339 4.98 -8.58 -30.71
C ASN A 339 6.40 -8.81 -31.24
N ARG A 340 7.14 -7.75 -31.59
CA ARG A 340 8.55 -7.88 -32.04
C ARG A 340 9.45 -8.45 -30.93
N TYR A 341 9.16 -8.14 -29.67
CA TYR A 341 9.91 -8.65 -28.53
C TYR A 341 9.60 -10.14 -28.27
N VAL A 342 8.33 -10.51 -28.40
CA VAL A 342 7.86 -11.90 -28.26
C VAL A 342 8.33 -12.79 -29.40
N GLU A 343 8.26 -12.32 -30.65
CA GLU A 343 8.79 -13.02 -31.83
C GLU A 343 10.29 -13.32 -31.69
N LYS A 344 11.06 -12.41 -31.08
CA LYS A 344 12.50 -12.57 -30.87
C LYS A 344 12.83 -13.52 -29.71
N SER A 345 12.01 -13.52 -28.65
CA SER A 345 12.29 -14.28 -27.42
C SER A 345 11.68 -15.68 -27.43
N VAL A 346 10.45 -15.81 -27.97
CA VAL A 346 9.69 -17.06 -28.04
C VAL A 346 8.89 -17.12 -29.36
N PRO A 347 9.54 -17.34 -30.51
CA PRO A 347 8.92 -17.28 -31.85
C PRO A 347 7.73 -18.25 -32.02
N ARG A 348 7.71 -19.36 -31.28
CA ARG A 348 6.61 -20.35 -31.34
C ARG A 348 5.29 -19.83 -30.78
N LEU A 349 5.31 -18.83 -29.90
CA LEU A 349 4.10 -18.25 -29.28
C LEU A 349 3.56 -17.04 -30.05
N ALA A 350 4.36 -16.43 -30.92
CA ALA A 350 3.97 -15.24 -31.67
C ALA A 350 2.68 -15.38 -32.51
N PRO A 351 2.38 -16.53 -33.15
CA PRO A 351 1.12 -16.70 -33.88
C PRO A 351 -0.12 -16.78 -32.97
N TYR A 352 0.06 -17.04 -31.67
CA TYR A 352 -1.01 -17.26 -30.70
C TYR A 352 -1.22 -16.06 -29.76
N LEU A 353 -0.58 -14.93 -30.03
CA LEU A 353 -0.73 -13.72 -29.23
C LEU A 353 -1.30 -12.55 -30.04
N PRO A 354 -2.12 -11.68 -29.42
CA PRO A 354 -2.61 -10.48 -30.07
C PRO A 354 -1.47 -9.51 -30.33
N GLN A 355 -1.53 -8.80 -31.46
CA GLN A 355 -0.59 -7.74 -31.79
C GLN A 355 -0.88 -6.54 -30.88
N VAL A 356 -0.03 -6.33 -29.89
CA VAL A 356 -0.15 -5.19 -28.97
C VAL A 356 0.93 -4.15 -29.30
N GLY A 357 0.48 -2.95 -29.66
CA GLY A 357 1.31 -1.77 -29.86
C GLY A 357 0.98 -0.70 -28.83
N ALA A 358 2.00 -0.15 -28.19
CA ALA A 358 1.88 1.05 -27.38
C ALA A 358 2.63 2.19 -28.06
N GLN A 359 1.97 3.34 -28.22
CA GLN A 359 2.59 4.52 -28.82
C GLN A 359 2.21 5.80 -28.07
N LEU A 360 3.09 6.78 -28.15
CA LEU A 360 2.81 8.14 -27.68
C LEU A 360 2.22 8.92 -28.86
N GLY A 361 0.90 9.05 -28.87
CA GLY A 361 0.15 9.81 -29.88
C GLY A 361 0.03 11.28 -29.55
N GLN A 362 -0.57 12.05 -30.47
CA GLN A 362 -0.79 13.50 -30.30
C GLN A 362 -1.77 13.81 -29.16
N LEU A 363 -2.72 12.90 -28.91
CA LEU A 363 -3.74 13.07 -27.88
C LEU A 363 -3.32 12.48 -26.54
N GLY A 364 -2.34 11.59 -26.50
CA GLY A 364 -1.97 10.90 -25.27
C GLY A 364 -1.24 9.58 -25.48
N VAL A 365 -1.18 8.76 -24.42
CA VAL A 365 -0.66 7.40 -24.49
C VAL A 365 -1.73 6.53 -25.15
N GLU A 366 -1.37 5.87 -26.24
CA GLU A 366 -2.25 5.01 -27.04
C GLU A 366 -1.78 3.56 -26.92
N VAL A 367 -2.68 2.66 -26.55
CA VAL A 367 -2.45 1.23 -26.54
C VAL A 367 -3.47 0.61 -27.48
N ASN A 368 -3.00 -0.11 -28.49
CA ASN A 368 -3.84 -0.83 -29.43
C ASN A 368 -3.49 -2.31 -29.38
N ALA A 369 -4.49 -3.15 -29.23
CA ALA A 369 -4.38 -4.59 -29.36
C ALA A 369 -5.25 -5.04 -30.53
N GLU A 370 -4.73 -5.87 -31.43
CA GLU A 370 -5.51 -6.45 -32.53
C GLU A 370 -5.19 -7.93 -32.69
N THR A 371 -6.22 -8.74 -32.90
CA THR A 371 -6.03 -10.18 -33.14
C THR A 371 -5.31 -10.40 -34.48
N PRO A 372 -4.35 -11.33 -34.56
CA PRO A 372 -3.70 -11.68 -35.81
C PRO A 372 -4.71 -12.19 -36.83
N ARG A 373 -4.52 -11.83 -38.10
CA ARG A 373 -5.37 -12.30 -39.22
C ARG A 373 -5.61 -13.82 -39.26
N PRO A 374 -4.64 -14.70 -38.91
CA PRO A 374 -4.86 -16.14 -38.94
C PRO A 374 -5.89 -16.67 -37.93
N TRP A 375 -6.18 -15.95 -36.84
CA TRP A 375 -7.05 -16.48 -35.77
C TRP A 375 -8.49 -16.71 -36.23
N PHE A 376 -8.98 -15.86 -37.14
CA PHE A 376 -10.34 -15.93 -37.63
C PHE A 376 -10.34 -15.84 -39.16
N ARG A 377 -9.63 -16.78 -39.80
CA ARG A 377 -9.64 -16.94 -41.25
C ARG A 377 -10.75 -17.89 -41.67
N THR A 378 -11.50 -17.52 -42.69
CA THR A 378 -12.48 -18.38 -43.37
C THR A 378 -12.17 -18.42 -44.86
N ASP A 379 -12.83 -19.31 -45.61
CA ASP A 379 -12.68 -19.39 -47.07
C ASP A 379 -13.17 -18.12 -47.78
N TRP A 380 -13.95 -17.29 -47.08
CA TRP A 380 -14.60 -16.10 -47.61
C TRP A 380 -13.89 -14.81 -47.19
N GLY A 381 -12.89 -14.88 -46.30
CA GLY A 381 -12.26 -13.68 -45.74
C GLY A 381 -11.49 -13.85 -44.44
N ASN A 382 -11.25 -12.74 -43.76
CA ASN A 382 -10.70 -12.73 -42.40
C ASN A 382 -11.43 -11.74 -41.49
N LEU A 383 -11.53 -12.11 -40.22
CA LEU A 383 -12.04 -11.26 -39.15
C LEU A 383 -10.88 -10.84 -38.26
N THR A 384 -10.86 -9.56 -37.90
CA THR A 384 -9.92 -8.98 -36.95
C THR A 384 -10.69 -8.20 -35.90
N ILE A 385 -10.39 -8.47 -34.64
CA ILE A 385 -10.97 -7.76 -33.50
C ILE A 385 -9.84 -6.96 -32.88
N GLY A 386 -10.07 -5.66 -32.72
CA GLY A 386 -9.13 -4.75 -32.10
C GLY A 386 -9.77 -3.97 -30.96
N ALA A 387 -8.96 -3.64 -29.97
CA ALA A 387 -9.28 -2.75 -28.88
C ALA A 387 -8.19 -1.68 -28.76
N GLY A 388 -8.61 -0.43 -28.68
CA GLY A 388 -7.76 0.73 -28.47
C GLY A 388 -8.09 1.40 -27.15
N TYR A 389 -7.07 1.88 -26.46
CA TYR A 389 -7.20 2.75 -25.30
C TYR A 389 -6.30 3.95 -25.49
N THR A 390 -6.87 5.15 -25.39
CA THR A 390 -6.12 6.40 -25.39
C THR A 390 -6.33 7.11 -24.07
N ARG A 391 -5.25 7.38 -23.36
CA ARG A 391 -5.28 8.22 -22.16
C ARG A 391 -4.78 9.61 -22.52
N GLY A 392 -5.64 10.61 -22.41
CA GLY A 392 -5.28 11.97 -22.80
C GLY A 392 -4.16 12.57 -21.94
N TYR A 393 -3.33 13.43 -22.53
CA TYR A 393 -2.33 14.17 -21.75
C TYR A 393 -2.99 15.10 -20.72
N PRO A 394 -2.34 15.34 -19.57
CA PRO A 394 -2.81 16.33 -18.60
C PRO A 394 -3.01 17.70 -19.27
N GLY A 395 -4.17 18.31 -19.08
CA GLY A 395 -4.54 19.60 -19.68
C GLY A 395 -5.29 19.52 -21.02
N LEU A 396 -5.35 18.35 -21.66
CA LEU A 396 -6.24 18.12 -22.81
C LEU A 396 -7.68 17.83 -22.34
N LEU A 397 -8.66 18.18 -23.18
CA LEU A 397 -10.08 17.93 -22.87
C LEU A 397 -10.39 16.45 -22.74
N LEU A 398 -9.74 15.60 -23.54
CA LEU A 398 -9.93 14.15 -23.55
C LEU A 398 -9.31 13.54 -22.28
N ARG A 399 -10.13 12.88 -21.45
CA ARG A 399 -9.66 12.13 -20.28
C ARG A 399 -9.22 10.74 -20.69
N ASN A 400 -10.16 9.97 -21.24
CA ASN A 400 -9.93 8.61 -21.71
C ASN A 400 -10.77 8.36 -22.98
N SER A 401 -10.23 7.61 -23.93
CA SER A 401 -10.95 7.05 -25.08
C SER A 401 -10.81 5.55 -25.06
N TYR A 402 -11.92 4.83 -25.20
CA TYR A 402 -11.93 3.40 -25.43
C TYR A 402 -12.50 3.15 -26.82
N ASP A 403 -11.78 2.41 -27.64
CA ASP A 403 -12.16 2.09 -29.01
C ASP A 403 -12.25 0.57 -29.15
N TRP A 404 -13.37 0.09 -29.66
CA TRP A 404 -13.52 -1.31 -30.05
C TRP A 404 -13.78 -1.35 -31.54
N ARG A 405 -13.00 -2.15 -32.27
CA ARG A 405 -13.14 -2.32 -33.71
C ARG A 405 -13.28 -3.80 -34.07
N VAL A 406 -14.21 -4.11 -34.94
CA VAL A 406 -14.39 -5.43 -35.55
C VAL A 406 -14.36 -5.21 -37.05
N ARG A 407 -13.32 -5.72 -37.69
CA ARG A 407 -13.13 -5.60 -39.14
C ARG A 407 -13.23 -6.96 -39.78
N PHE A 408 -14.14 -7.08 -40.73
CA PHE A 408 -14.34 -8.25 -41.56
C PHE A 408 -14.00 -7.91 -43.01
N ARG A 409 -12.97 -8.55 -43.56
CA ARG A 409 -12.58 -8.39 -44.96
C ARG A 409 -13.07 -9.60 -45.75
N LEU A 410 -13.99 -9.37 -46.69
CA LEU A 410 -14.56 -10.34 -47.62
C LEU A 410 -13.79 -10.34 -48.94
N LEU A 411 -13.32 -11.51 -49.37
CA LEU A 411 -12.80 -11.78 -50.72
C LEU A 411 -11.87 -10.67 -51.27
N ASP A 412 -11.03 -10.11 -50.39
CA ASP A 412 -10.09 -8.99 -50.60
C ASP A 412 -10.64 -7.68 -51.21
N SER A 413 -11.95 -7.58 -51.44
CA SER A 413 -12.60 -6.51 -52.20
C SER A 413 -13.59 -5.70 -51.36
N ALA A 414 -14.10 -6.26 -50.27
CA ALA A 414 -15.04 -5.59 -49.38
C ALA A 414 -14.55 -5.66 -47.93
N VAL A 415 -14.55 -4.52 -47.24
CA VAL A 415 -14.19 -4.41 -45.82
C VAL A 415 -15.39 -3.83 -45.08
N LEU A 416 -15.95 -4.61 -44.16
CA LEU A 416 -16.94 -4.16 -43.20
C LEU A 416 -16.23 -3.88 -41.87
N GLU A 417 -16.29 -2.64 -41.40
CA GLU A 417 -15.70 -2.23 -40.12
C GLU A 417 -16.79 -1.69 -39.19
N PHE A 418 -17.00 -2.39 -38.09
CA PHE A 418 -17.78 -1.89 -36.96
C PHE A 418 -16.84 -1.26 -35.94
N ARG A 419 -17.17 -0.06 -35.48
CA ARG A 419 -16.40 0.67 -34.47
C ARG A 419 -17.32 1.22 -33.38
N ASP A 420 -17.01 0.95 -32.12
CA ASP A 420 -17.67 1.53 -30.93
C ASP A 420 -16.62 2.31 -30.13
N ASN A 421 -16.72 3.63 -30.16
CA ASN A 421 -15.82 4.53 -29.45
C ASN A 421 -16.54 5.19 -28.28
N ARG A 422 -15.96 5.14 -27.08
CA ARG A 422 -16.43 5.82 -25.88
C ARG A 422 -15.38 6.80 -25.39
N ARG A 423 -15.73 8.09 -25.41
CA ARG A 423 -14.84 9.16 -24.95
C ARG A 423 -15.36 9.79 -23.67
N SER A 424 -14.47 10.00 -22.71
CA SER A 424 -14.70 10.76 -21.48
C SER A 424 -13.86 12.03 -21.52
N TYR A 425 -14.43 13.15 -21.08
CA TYR A 425 -13.77 14.46 -21.05
C TYR A 425 -13.69 15.00 -19.61
N PHE A 426 -12.76 15.91 -19.32
CA PHE A 426 -12.47 16.39 -17.96
C PHE A 426 -13.46 17.44 -17.39
N ASN A 427 -14.39 17.97 -18.18
CA ASN A 427 -15.23 19.10 -17.76
C ASN A 427 -16.71 18.68 -17.57
N GLU A 428 -17.09 18.26 -16.36
CA GLU A 428 -18.44 17.77 -16.01
C GLU A 428 -19.49 18.89 -15.84
N ARG A 429 -19.14 20.18 -16.01
CA ARG A 429 -20.09 21.31 -15.93
C ARG A 429 -20.92 21.53 -17.19
N ILE A 430 -20.57 20.90 -18.31
CA ILE A 430 -21.47 20.71 -19.44
C ILE A 430 -21.63 19.19 -19.52
N ILE A 431 -22.81 18.68 -19.18
CA ILE A 431 -23.10 17.25 -19.21
C ILE A 431 -23.10 16.81 -20.68
N PHE A 432 -21.92 16.55 -21.24
CA PHE A 432 -21.78 15.62 -22.34
C PHE A 432 -21.62 14.25 -21.69
N ASP A 433 -22.74 13.52 -21.58
CA ASP A 433 -22.76 12.06 -21.42
C ASP A 433 -21.62 11.46 -22.28
N PRO A 434 -20.81 10.48 -21.80
CA PRO A 434 -19.69 9.95 -22.58
C PRO A 434 -20.11 9.70 -24.02
N LEU A 435 -19.47 10.45 -24.93
CA LEU A 435 -19.91 10.52 -26.31
C LEU A 435 -19.61 9.17 -26.94
N ARG A 436 -20.64 8.32 -26.98
CA ARG A 436 -20.57 6.97 -27.54
C ARG A 436 -20.91 7.07 -29.01
N GLN A 437 -19.91 6.85 -29.85
CA GLN A 437 -20.07 6.81 -31.29
C GLN A 437 -19.98 5.38 -31.75
N ARG A 438 -21.07 4.87 -32.32
CA ARG A 438 -21.08 3.60 -33.04
C ARG A 438 -21.12 3.92 -34.53
N SER A 439 -20.15 3.42 -35.28
CA SER A 439 -20.13 3.53 -36.74
C SER A 439 -20.02 2.15 -37.34
N LEU A 440 -20.81 1.91 -38.38
CA LEU A 440 -20.66 0.76 -39.26
C LEU A 440 -20.28 1.31 -40.63
N GLU A 441 -19.10 0.94 -41.12
CA GLU A 441 -18.58 1.40 -42.40
C GLU A 441 -18.38 0.21 -43.33
N LEU A 442 -18.95 0.27 -44.54
CA LEU A 442 -18.68 -0.67 -45.61
C LEU A 442 -17.80 0.03 -46.65
N ARG A 443 -16.56 -0.45 -46.82
CA ARG A 443 -15.64 -0.01 -47.86
C ARG A 443 -15.55 -1.07 -48.94
N LEU A 444 -15.74 -0.65 -50.19
CA LEU A 444 -15.55 -1.49 -51.37
C LEU A 444 -14.30 -1.00 -52.09
N GLU A 445 -13.25 -1.81 -52.07
CA GLU A 445 -11.99 -1.54 -52.75
C GLU A 445 -12.09 -2.07 -54.18
N TYR A 446 -12.62 -1.26 -55.09
CA TYR A 446 -12.58 -1.55 -56.53
C TYR A 446 -11.29 -0.98 -57.13
N GLN A 447 -10.35 -1.86 -57.49
CA GLN A 447 -9.33 -1.48 -58.46
C GLN A 447 -10.02 -1.38 -59.83
N LEU A 448 -10.22 -0.15 -60.30
CA LEU A 448 -10.59 0.07 -61.70
C LEU A 448 -9.43 -0.50 -62.54
N PRO A 449 -9.65 -1.54 -63.37
CA PRO A 449 -8.65 -1.92 -64.35
C PRO A 449 -8.39 -0.67 -65.20
N SER A 450 -7.12 -0.27 -65.25
CA SER A 450 -6.69 0.90 -66.01
C SER A 450 -7.36 0.94 -67.37
N LEU A 451 -8.11 2.01 -67.64
CA LEU A 451 -8.44 2.40 -69.02
C LEU A 451 -7.12 2.49 -69.78
N ARG A 452 -6.91 1.54 -70.69
CA ARG A 452 -6.02 1.72 -71.84
C ARG A 452 -6.80 2.35 -72.96
#